data_AF-A0A6D2JQ55-F1
#
_entry.id   AF-A0A6D2JQ55-F1
#
_cell.length_a   1.000
_cell.length_b   1.000
_cell.length_c   1.000
_cell.angle_alpha   90.00
_cell.angle_beta   90.00
_cell.angle_gamma   90.00
#
_symmetry.space_group_name_H-M   'P 1'
#
loop_
_entity.id
_entity.type
_entity.pdbx_description
1 polymer ?
#
loop_
_entity_poly.entity_id
_entity_poly.type
_entity_poly.pdbx_seq_one_letter_code
_entity_poly.pdbx_strand_id
1 'polypeptide(L)'
;MLVSRLESRIRDAPQQKELDQVKELVAKLTSDLSAANERVARQGELLKKHTSQEGRVKELETREADLLRQLSQNQEQMAALQKESSSALTQSLRLSRENQVLVAEKDNIARRANRAGRREMVAKHREVLESAKAKFEEKRVEGEKEGDQIELQSNIDLLTSLISGAINQEEELARLKGLEDEVAEAAKAAQVSDFSIGKFNLPVVSEDSVARMEIDPSTSIPVGLNPFGTNAEEKGSNEEEEKEDEEMTVED
;
A
#
# COMPACT_ATOMS: atom_id res chain seq x y z
N MET A 1 2.40 139.11 -30.32
CA MET A 1 1.88 138.11 -29.34
C MET A 1 2.08 136.64 -29.75
N LEU A 2 2.58 136.29 -30.95
CA LEU A 2 2.97 134.91 -31.29
C LEU A 2 4.42 134.56 -30.91
N VAL A 3 5.35 135.52 -30.95
CA VAL A 3 6.78 135.30 -30.64
C VAL A 3 6.99 134.92 -29.17
N SER A 4 6.32 135.62 -28.23
CA SER A 4 6.42 135.31 -26.78
C SER A 4 5.89 133.92 -26.40
N ARG A 5 4.97 133.37 -27.20
CA ARG A 5 4.38 132.03 -26.99
C ARG A 5 5.26 130.91 -27.59
N LEU A 6 6.08 131.24 -28.59
CA LEU A 6 7.11 130.35 -29.14
C LEU A 6 8.37 130.36 -28.26
N GLU A 7 8.74 131.52 -27.72
CA GLU A 7 9.87 131.64 -26.79
C GLU A 7 9.60 131.01 -25.41
N SER A 8 8.35 131.00 -24.93
CA SER A 8 8.00 130.24 -23.72
C SER A 8 8.14 128.73 -23.97
N ARG A 9 7.70 128.24 -25.12
CA ARG A 9 7.79 126.81 -25.50
C ARG A 9 9.23 126.31 -25.74
N ILE A 10 10.16 127.19 -26.13
CA ILE A 10 11.59 126.83 -26.27
C ILE A 10 12.30 126.88 -24.91
N ARG A 11 11.86 127.73 -23.96
CA ARG A 11 12.35 127.71 -22.57
C ARG A 11 11.80 126.53 -21.77
N ASP A 12 10.60 126.08 -22.10
CA ASP A 12 9.96 124.87 -21.58
C ASP A 12 10.39 123.59 -22.33
N ALA A 13 11.37 123.68 -23.24
CA ALA A 13 11.98 122.50 -23.86
C ALA A 13 12.92 121.82 -22.84
N PRO A 14 12.82 120.49 -22.65
CA PRO A 14 13.60 119.79 -21.65
C PRO A 14 15.10 120.01 -21.86
N GLN A 15 15.82 120.32 -20.78
CA GLN A 15 17.26 120.55 -20.82
C GLN A 15 17.98 119.23 -21.18
N GLN A 16 19.06 119.25 -21.97
CA GLN A 16 19.81 118.06 -22.42
C GLN A 16 20.13 117.06 -21.29
N LYS A 17 20.36 117.56 -20.08
CA LYS A 17 20.61 116.78 -18.87
C LYS A 17 19.41 115.90 -18.45
N GLU A 18 18.18 116.37 -18.63
CA GLU A 18 16.96 115.61 -18.38
C GLU A 18 16.78 114.51 -19.44
N LEU A 19 17.13 114.80 -20.70
CA LEU A 19 17.10 113.80 -21.77
C LEU A 19 18.10 112.66 -21.52
N ASP A 20 19.31 112.96 -21.04
CA ASP A 20 20.32 111.96 -20.74
C ASP A 20 19.94 111.11 -19.51
N GLN A 21 19.32 111.72 -18.49
CA GLN A 21 18.72 110.98 -17.36
C GLN A 21 17.57 110.07 -17.81
N VAL A 22 16.71 110.54 -18.71
CA VAL A 22 15.63 109.73 -19.29
C VAL A 22 16.20 108.56 -20.09
N LYS A 23 17.26 108.76 -20.89
CA LYS A 23 17.93 107.67 -21.62
C LYS A 23 18.54 106.64 -20.69
N GLU A 24 19.19 107.06 -19.60
CA GLU A 24 19.77 106.16 -18.61
C GLU A 24 18.67 105.36 -17.87
N LEU A 25 17.57 106.02 -17.50
CA LEU A 25 16.38 105.35 -16.96
C LEU A 25 15.78 104.36 -17.96
N VAL A 26 15.65 104.72 -19.23
CA VAL A 26 15.14 103.84 -20.29
C VAL A 26 16.06 102.63 -20.49
N ALA A 27 17.38 102.83 -20.49
CA ALA A 27 18.34 101.73 -20.61
C ALA A 27 18.26 100.77 -19.41
N LYS A 28 18.16 101.32 -18.19
CA LYS A 28 17.99 100.55 -16.96
C LYS A 28 16.67 99.78 -16.95
N LEU A 29 15.56 100.43 -17.28
CA LEU A 29 14.24 99.80 -17.42
C LEU A 29 14.25 98.72 -18.51
N THR A 30 14.96 98.91 -19.61
CA THR A 30 15.09 97.90 -20.68
C THR A 30 15.85 96.68 -20.18
N SER A 31 16.95 96.88 -19.45
CA SER A 31 17.72 95.80 -18.83
C SER A 31 16.90 95.05 -17.78
N ASP A 32 16.19 95.78 -16.91
CA ASP A 32 15.34 95.20 -15.86
C ASP A 32 14.17 94.42 -16.48
N LEU A 33 13.57 94.92 -17.57
CA LEU A 33 12.53 94.23 -18.33
C LEU A 33 13.05 92.96 -18.99
N SER A 34 14.25 93.00 -19.59
CA SER A 34 14.90 91.80 -20.17
C SER A 34 15.19 90.75 -19.09
N ALA A 35 15.73 91.16 -17.94
CA ALA A 35 15.97 90.27 -16.81
C ALA A 35 14.66 89.72 -16.22
N ALA A 36 13.59 90.52 -16.19
CA ALA A 36 12.27 90.07 -15.78
C ALA A 36 11.68 89.04 -16.76
N ASN A 37 11.80 89.28 -18.07
CA ASN A 37 11.36 88.34 -19.11
C ASN A 37 12.10 87.00 -19.02
N GLU A 38 13.42 87.02 -18.80
CA GLU A 38 14.18 85.78 -18.59
C GLU A 38 13.75 85.03 -17.32
N ARG A 39 13.48 85.73 -16.22
CA ARG A 39 12.96 85.11 -14.99
C ARG A 39 11.60 84.47 -15.21
N VAL A 40 10.69 85.16 -15.91
CA VAL A 40 9.35 84.62 -16.26
C VAL A 40 9.47 83.39 -17.17
N ALA A 41 10.38 83.41 -18.15
CA ALA A 41 10.64 82.25 -19.01
C ALA A 41 11.15 81.04 -18.21
N ARG A 42 12.14 81.25 -17.33
CA ARG A 42 12.66 80.19 -16.43
C ARG A 42 11.57 79.67 -15.49
N GLN A 43 10.74 80.54 -14.93
CA GLN A 43 9.59 80.14 -14.11
C GLN A 43 8.58 79.30 -14.90
N GLY A 44 8.29 79.68 -16.15
CA GLY A 44 7.42 78.90 -17.03
C GLY A 44 7.96 77.49 -17.33
N GLU A 45 9.27 77.36 -17.55
CA GLU A 45 9.91 76.04 -17.71
C GLU A 45 9.88 75.21 -16.43
N LEU A 46 10.15 75.82 -15.28
CA LEU A 46 10.07 75.16 -13.98
C LEU A 46 8.65 74.66 -13.68
N LEU A 47 7.63 75.47 -13.95
CA LEU A 47 6.23 75.07 -13.79
C LEU A 47 5.88 73.86 -14.67
N LYS A 48 6.33 73.84 -15.94
CA LYS A 48 6.13 72.67 -16.83
C LYS A 48 6.82 71.41 -16.31
N LYS A 49 8.02 71.54 -15.74
CA LYS A 49 8.73 70.42 -15.12
C LYS A 49 7.99 69.93 -13.87
N HIS A 50 7.53 70.85 -13.03
CA HIS A 50 6.78 70.51 -11.82
C HIS A 50 5.49 69.75 -12.15
N THR A 51 4.66 70.25 -13.08
CA THR A 51 3.40 69.59 -13.45
C THR A 51 3.63 68.21 -14.09
N SER A 52 4.70 68.06 -14.89
CA SER A 52 5.10 66.74 -15.42
C SER A 52 5.56 65.78 -14.32
N GLN A 53 6.33 66.26 -13.34
CA GLN A 53 6.76 65.46 -12.19
C GLN A 53 5.56 65.06 -11.32
N GLU A 54 4.63 65.98 -11.07
CA GLU A 54 3.38 65.72 -10.33
C GLU A 54 2.56 64.61 -10.98
N GLY A 55 2.44 64.60 -12.32
CA GLY A 55 1.78 63.53 -13.06
C GLY A 55 2.47 62.18 -12.88
N ARG A 56 3.80 62.15 -12.93
CA ARG A 56 4.58 60.92 -12.72
C ARG A 56 4.49 60.41 -11.28
N VAL A 57 4.44 61.30 -10.30
CA VAL A 57 4.25 60.92 -8.88
C VAL A 57 2.90 60.25 -8.70
N LYS A 58 1.81 60.83 -9.22
CA LYS A 58 0.48 60.21 -9.15
C LYS A 58 0.42 58.85 -9.82
N GLU A 59 1.08 58.68 -10.97
CA GLU A 59 1.14 57.39 -11.65
C GLU A 59 1.97 56.35 -10.88
N LEU A 60 3.03 56.77 -10.18
CA LEU A 60 3.80 55.90 -9.32
C LEU A 60 3.00 55.50 -8.07
N GLU A 61 2.26 56.44 -7.47
CA GLU A 61 1.38 56.17 -6.32
C GLU A 61 0.28 55.15 -6.65
N THR A 62 -0.35 55.26 -7.83
CA THR A 62 -1.35 54.27 -8.25
C THR A 62 -0.75 52.91 -8.51
N ARG A 63 0.42 52.84 -9.17
CA ARG A 63 1.14 51.58 -9.40
C ARG A 63 1.61 50.95 -8.09
N GLU A 64 2.07 51.74 -7.12
CA GLU A 64 2.44 51.26 -5.80
C GLU A 64 1.23 50.66 -5.07
N ALA A 65 0.08 51.33 -5.09
CA ALA A 65 -1.15 50.80 -4.52
C ALA A 65 -1.58 49.48 -5.16
N ASP A 66 -1.50 49.36 -6.49
CA ASP A 66 -1.80 48.13 -7.22
C ASP A 66 -0.84 46.98 -6.87
N LEU A 67 0.46 47.26 -6.79
CA LEU A 67 1.48 46.28 -6.39
C LEU A 67 1.27 45.80 -4.95
N LEU A 68 0.94 46.70 -4.02
CA LEU A 68 0.62 46.34 -2.64
C LEU A 68 -0.62 45.44 -2.57
N ARG A 69 -1.65 45.72 -3.37
CA ARG A 69 -2.84 44.88 -3.45
C ARG A 69 -2.51 43.48 -3.98
N GLN A 70 -1.70 43.39 -5.04
CA GLN A 70 -1.27 42.11 -5.59
C GLN A 70 -0.41 41.31 -4.61
N LEU A 71 0.50 41.97 -3.89
CA LEU A 71 1.31 41.34 -2.84
C LEU A 71 0.43 40.75 -1.73
N SER A 72 -0.57 41.50 -1.26
CA SER A 72 -1.53 41.01 -0.26
C SER A 72 -2.30 39.78 -0.76
N GLN A 73 -2.82 39.83 -1.99
CA GLN A 73 -3.55 38.72 -2.60
C GLN A 73 -2.66 37.47 -2.76
N ASN A 74 -1.42 37.64 -3.20
CA ASN A 74 -0.48 36.54 -3.34
C ASN A 74 -0.11 35.93 -1.98
N GLN A 75 0.02 36.74 -0.93
CA GLN A 75 0.26 36.25 0.44
C GLN A 75 -0.91 35.41 0.95
N GLU A 76 -2.15 35.88 0.74
CA GLU A 76 -3.35 35.13 1.11
C GLU A 76 -3.46 33.80 0.35
N GLN A 77 -3.21 33.81 -0.95
CA GLN A 77 -3.21 32.60 -1.78
C GLN A 77 -2.14 31.60 -1.33
N MET A 78 -0.92 32.07 -1.03
CA MET A 78 0.15 31.22 -0.51
C MET A 78 -0.21 30.60 0.83
N ALA A 79 -0.82 31.36 1.74
CA ALA A 79 -1.29 30.83 3.02
C ALA A 79 -2.38 29.76 2.84
N ALA A 80 -3.33 29.98 1.92
CA ALA A 80 -4.38 29.03 1.61
C ALA A 80 -3.80 27.72 1.04
N LEU A 81 -2.88 27.81 0.08
CA LEU A 81 -2.20 26.65 -0.52
C LEU A 81 -1.37 25.87 0.49
N GLN A 82 -0.67 26.56 1.41
CA GLN A 82 0.08 25.90 2.49
C GLN A 82 -0.85 25.12 3.41
N LYS A 83 -2.00 25.70 3.78
CA LYS A 83 -3.00 25.02 4.60
C LYS A 83 -3.56 23.79 3.89
N GLU A 84 -3.93 23.91 2.62
CA GLU A 84 -4.44 22.79 1.82
C GLU A 84 -3.38 21.68 1.68
N SER A 85 -2.13 22.05 1.39
CA SER A 85 -1.00 21.11 1.30
C SER A 85 -0.81 20.34 2.60
N SER A 86 -0.85 21.00 3.75
CA SER A 86 -0.71 20.35 5.06
C SER A 86 -1.87 19.38 5.36
N SER A 87 -3.09 19.75 4.98
CA SER A 87 -4.28 18.91 5.10
C SER A 87 -4.16 17.67 4.20
N ALA A 88 -3.80 17.86 2.93
CA ALA A 88 -3.61 16.79 1.96
C ALA A 88 -2.51 15.81 2.40
N LEU A 89 -1.40 16.33 2.95
CA LEU A 89 -0.32 15.50 3.49
C LEU A 89 -0.81 14.64 4.66
N THR A 90 -1.56 15.23 5.58
CA THR A 90 -2.13 14.51 6.74
C THR A 90 -3.06 13.39 6.28
N GLN A 91 -3.94 13.68 5.31
CA GLN A 91 -4.84 12.68 4.73
C GLN A 91 -4.09 11.57 4.01
N SER A 92 -3.05 11.92 3.23
CA SER A 92 -2.20 10.96 2.52
C SER A 92 -1.49 10.01 3.50
N LEU A 93 -0.93 10.54 4.59
CA LEU A 93 -0.30 9.73 5.63
C LEU A 93 -1.30 8.78 6.32
N ARG A 94 -2.53 9.25 6.60
CA ARG A 94 -3.59 8.42 7.15
C ARG A 94 -3.94 7.26 6.21
N LEU A 95 -4.22 7.57 4.94
CA LEU A 95 -4.58 6.56 3.94
C LEU A 95 -3.42 5.59 3.67
N SER A 96 -2.17 6.06 3.72
CA SER A 96 -0.99 5.21 3.59
C SER A 96 -0.91 4.18 4.72
N ARG A 97 -1.17 4.59 5.96
CA ARG A 97 -1.23 3.68 7.12
C ARG A 97 -2.39 2.69 7.01
N GLU A 98 -3.58 3.16 6.66
CA GLU A 98 -4.75 2.29 6.46
C GLU A 98 -4.49 1.24 5.37
N ASN A 99 -3.89 1.64 4.24
CA ASN A 99 -3.50 0.71 3.19
C ASN A 99 -2.46 -0.32 3.64
N GLN A 100 -1.47 0.07 4.46
CA GLN A 100 -0.49 -0.88 4.99
C GLN A 100 -1.16 -1.96 5.86
N VAL A 101 -2.09 -1.56 6.73
CA VAL A 101 -2.86 -2.50 7.56
C VAL A 101 -3.69 -3.43 6.70
N LEU A 102 -4.44 -2.89 5.73
CA LEU A 102 -5.28 -3.69 4.84
C LEU A 102 -4.48 -4.68 3.99
N VAL A 103 -3.28 -4.30 3.52
CA VAL A 103 -2.40 -5.20 2.77
C VAL A 103 -1.93 -6.35 3.66
N ALA A 104 -1.48 -6.05 4.88
CA ALA A 104 -1.04 -7.07 5.83
C ALA A 104 -2.20 -8.02 6.21
N GLU A 105 -3.39 -7.48 6.43
CA GLU A 105 -4.58 -8.26 6.77
C GLU A 105 -5.00 -9.18 5.61
N LYS A 106 -5.03 -8.66 4.37
CA LYS A 106 -5.33 -9.45 3.17
C LYS A 106 -4.38 -10.64 3.04
N ASP A 107 -3.08 -10.41 3.23
CA ASP A 107 -2.07 -11.46 3.15
C ASP A 107 -2.25 -12.51 4.27
N ASN A 108 -2.59 -12.06 5.48
CA ASN A 108 -2.90 -12.95 6.60
C ASN A 108 -4.14 -13.81 6.36
N ILE A 109 -5.22 -13.22 5.82
CA ILE A 109 -6.43 -13.95 5.44
C ILE A 109 -6.10 -15.02 4.40
N ALA A 110 -5.35 -14.66 3.35
CA ALA A 110 -4.93 -15.60 2.31
C ALA A 110 -4.11 -16.77 2.88
N ARG A 111 -3.15 -16.49 3.79
CA ARG A 111 -2.36 -17.53 4.47
C ARG A 111 -3.23 -18.44 5.36
N ARG A 112 -4.16 -17.88 6.14
CA ARG A 112 -5.08 -18.65 6.98
C ARG A 112 -5.98 -19.57 6.13
N ALA A 113 -6.57 -19.03 5.07
CA ALA A 113 -7.40 -19.80 4.14
C ALA A 113 -6.62 -20.93 3.47
N ASN A 114 -5.39 -20.68 3.03
CA ASN A 114 -4.54 -21.72 2.44
C ASN A 114 -4.22 -22.84 3.45
N ARG A 115 -3.87 -22.49 4.69
CA ARG A 115 -3.61 -23.48 5.75
C ARG A 115 -4.87 -24.29 6.08
N ALA A 116 -6.03 -23.64 6.17
CA ALA A 116 -7.31 -24.32 6.41
C ALA A 116 -7.62 -25.32 5.28
N GLY A 117 -7.52 -24.89 4.02
CA GLY A 117 -7.73 -25.76 2.86
C GLY A 117 -6.76 -26.95 2.81
N ARG A 118 -5.47 -26.74 3.14
CA ARG A 118 -4.49 -27.84 3.23
C ARG A 118 -4.86 -28.84 4.33
N ARG A 119 -5.26 -28.37 5.51
CA ARG A 119 -5.68 -29.26 6.62
C ARG A 119 -6.92 -30.07 6.24
N GLU A 120 -7.91 -29.44 5.62
CA GLU A 120 -9.11 -30.11 5.14
C GLU A 120 -8.78 -31.19 4.09
N MET A 121 -7.92 -30.85 3.12
CA MET A 121 -7.46 -31.81 2.12
C MET A 121 -6.76 -33.01 2.77
N VAL A 122 -5.83 -32.79 3.69
CA VAL A 122 -5.14 -33.87 4.42
C VAL A 122 -6.13 -34.72 5.22
N ALA A 123 -7.11 -34.12 5.88
CA ALA A 123 -8.13 -34.83 6.62
C ALA A 123 -8.96 -35.75 5.71
N LYS A 124 -9.42 -35.26 4.56
CA LYS A 124 -10.17 -36.07 3.57
C LYS A 124 -9.33 -37.22 3.01
N HIS A 125 -8.06 -36.98 2.69
CA HIS A 125 -7.18 -38.05 2.20
C HIS A 125 -6.92 -39.10 3.28
N ARG A 126 -6.72 -38.67 4.54
CA ARG A 126 -6.59 -39.60 5.68
C ARG A 126 -7.84 -40.46 5.84
N GLU A 127 -9.03 -39.88 5.77
CA GLU A 127 -10.30 -40.62 5.88
C GLU A 127 -10.42 -41.70 4.79
N VAL A 128 -10.07 -41.38 3.54
CA VAL A 128 -10.05 -42.35 2.44
C VAL A 128 -9.06 -43.49 2.71
N LEU A 129 -7.86 -43.17 3.20
CA LEU A 129 -6.85 -44.18 3.51
C LEU A 129 -7.27 -45.09 4.67
N GLU A 130 -7.85 -44.54 5.74
CA GLU A 130 -8.37 -45.34 6.85
C GLU A 130 -9.54 -46.22 6.41
N SER A 131 -10.43 -45.71 5.54
CA SER A 131 -11.51 -46.52 4.95
C SER A 131 -10.96 -47.66 4.08
N ALA A 132 -9.95 -47.38 3.26
CA ALA A 132 -9.30 -48.39 2.44
C ALA A 132 -8.62 -49.47 3.29
N LYS A 133 -7.94 -49.07 4.36
CA LYS A 133 -7.33 -49.98 5.33
C LYS A 133 -8.37 -50.86 6.02
N ALA A 134 -9.48 -50.28 6.47
CA ALA A 134 -10.58 -51.03 7.08
C ALA A 134 -11.17 -52.07 6.11
N LYS A 135 -11.44 -51.68 4.87
CA LYS A 135 -11.95 -52.60 3.83
C LYS A 135 -10.96 -53.70 3.47
N PHE A 136 -9.66 -53.39 3.45
CA PHE A 136 -8.63 -54.39 3.19
C PHE A 136 -8.60 -55.43 4.31
N GLU A 137 -8.71 -55.01 5.57
CA GLU A 137 -8.75 -55.93 6.71
C GLU A 137 -10.02 -56.78 6.71
N GLU A 138 -11.18 -56.20 6.41
CA GLU A 138 -12.44 -56.93 6.22
C GLU A 138 -12.30 -57.99 5.11
N LYS A 139 -11.72 -57.62 3.96
CA LYS A 139 -11.52 -58.55 2.84
C LYS A 139 -10.51 -59.65 3.16
N ARG A 140 -9.48 -59.36 3.97
CA ARG A 140 -8.53 -60.38 4.45
C ARG A 140 -9.25 -61.42 5.28
N VAL A 141 -10.05 -60.99 6.26
CA VAL A 141 -10.85 -61.90 7.11
C VAL A 141 -11.87 -62.67 6.29
N GLU A 142 -12.57 -62.02 5.35
CA GLU A 142 -13.50 -62.69 4.43
C GLU A 142 -12.79 -63.79 3.62
N GLY A 143 -11.62 -63.51 3.05
CA GLY A 143 -10.85 -64.47 2.26
C GLY A 143 -10.38 -65.67 3.10
N GLU A 144 -10.00 -65.46 4.36
CA GLU A 144 -9.69 -66.58 5.28
C GLU A 144 -10.91 -67.46 5.52
N LYS A 145 -12.10 -66.86 5.72
CA LYS A 145 -13.34 -67.62 5.92
C LYS A 145 -13.85 -68.31 4.67
N GLU A 146 -13.68 -67.70 3.51
CA GLU A 146 -13.98 -68.31 2.22
C GLU A 146 -13.06 -69.53 1.97
N GLY A 147 -11.77 -69.42 2.30
CA GLY A 147 -10.83 -70.54 2.29
C GLY A 147 -11.27 -71.69 3.21
N ASP A 148 -11.53 -71.40 4.49
CA ASP A 148 -12.04 -72.37 5.46
C ASP A 148 -13.31 -73.08 4.92
N GLN A 149 -14.23 -72.33 4.31
CA GLN A 149 -15.48 -72.86 3.77
C GLN A 149 -15.25 -73.78 2.56
N ILE A 150 -14.38 -73.38 1.61
CA ILE A 150 -14.07 -74.19 0.43
C ILE A 150 -13.38 -75.50 0.83
N GLU A 151 -12.44 -75.44 1.78
CA GLU A 151 -11.78 -76.63 2.31
C GLU A 151 -12.77 -77.58 2.99
N LEU A 152 -13.66 -77.06 3.84
CA LEU A 152 -14.70 -77.86 4.50
C LEU A 152 -15.64 -78.52 3.48
N GLN A 153 -16.09 -77.78 2.46
CA GLN A 153 -16.96 -78.33 1.42
C GLN A 153 -16.25 -79.42 0.62
N SER A 154 -15.00 -79.19 0.22
CA SER A 154 -14.20 -80.20 -0.49
C SER A 154 -14.00 -81.47 0.33
N ASN A 155 -13.74 -81.33 1.63
CA ASN A 155 -13.61 -82.46 2.55
C ASN A 155 -14.93 -83.24 2.71
N ILE A 156 -16.07 -82.55 2.80
CA ILE A 156 -17.40 -83.17 2.84
C ILE A 156 -17.67 -83.97 1.56
N ASP A 157 -17.38 -83.40 0.40
CA ASP A 157 -17.61 -84.05 -0.90
C ASP A 157 -16.71 -85.28 -1.08
N LEU A 158 -15.44 -85.18 -0.64
CA LEU A 158 -14.49 -86.29 -0.63
C LEU A 158 -14.99 -87.43 0.26
N LEU A 159 -15.39 -87.14 1.51
CA LEU A 159 -15.90 -88.14 2.44
C LEU A 159 -17.20 -88.78 1.95
N THR A 160 -18.11 -87.99 1.36
CA THR A 160 -19.35 -88.49 0.75
C THR A 160 -19.07 -89.45 -0.40
N SER A 161 -18.10 -89.11 -1.25
CA SER A 161 -17.68 -89.95 -2.38
C SER A 161 -17.01 -91.26 -1.91
N LEU A 162 -16.20 -91.20 -0.85
CA LEU A 162 -15.61 -92.38 -0.22
C LEU A 162 -16.69 -93.30 0.39
N ILE A 163 -17.65 -92.73 1.12
CA ILE A 163 -18.75 -93.49 1.75
C ILE A 163 -19.63 -94.17 0.70
N SER A 164 -19.89 -93.51 -0.43
CA SER A 164 -20.67 -94.09 -1.52
C SER A 164 -19.91 -95.13 -2.36
N GLY A 165 -18.59 -95.26 -2.15
CA GLY A 165 -17.72 -96.15 -2.93
C GLY A 165 -17.43 -95.64 -4.36
N ALA A 166 -17.76 -94.38 -4.65
CA ALA A 166 -17.52 -93.76 -5.96
C ALA A 166 -16.01 -93.57 -6.26
N ILE A 167 -15.18 -93.50 -5.21
CA ILE A 167 -13.72 -93.32 -5.31
C ILE A 167 -12.97 -94.26 -4.35
N ASN A 168 -11.75 -94.64 -4.74
CA ASN A 168 -10.84 -95.46 -3.93
C ASN A 168 -9.84 -94.58 -3.15
N GLN A 169 -9.57 -94.94 -1.89
CA GLN A 169 -8.67 -94.19 -0.99
C GLN A 169 -7.21 -94.14 -1.48
N GLU A 170 -6.68 -95.24 -2.00
CA GLU A 170 -5.28 -95.33 -2.44
C GLU A 170 -5.06 -94.55 -3.74
N GLU A 171 -6.01 -94.64 -4.68
CA GLU A 171 -5.97 -93.90 -5.94
C GLU A 171 -6.08 -92.39 -5.71
N GLU A 172 -6.99 -91.96 -4.85
CA GLU A 172 -7.18 -90.53 -4.55
C GLU A 172 -5.99 -89.95 -3.76
N LEU A 173 -5.40 -90.72 -2.83
CA LEU A 173 -4.18 -90.30 -2.13
C LEU A 173 -3.01 -90.11 -3.11
N ALA A 174 -2.86 -91.00 -4.08
CA ALA A 174 -1.82 -90.87 -5.11
C ALA A 174 -2.06 -89.62 -5.97
N ARG A 175 -3.32 -89.33 -6.33
CA ARG A 175 -3.71 -88.12 -7.08
C ARG A 175 -3.38 -86.84 -6.30
N LEU A 176 -3.78 -86.75 -5.03
CA LEU A 176 -3.57 -85.56 -4.21
C LEU A 176 -2.07 -85.29 -3.97
N LYS A 177 -1.26 -86.32 -3.72
CA LYS A 177 0.20 -86.19 -3.63
C LYS A 177 0.83 -85.69 -4.91
N GLY A 178 0.31 -86.11 -6.07
CA GLY A 178 0.79 -85.62 -7.36
C GLY A 178 0.49 -84.14 -7.60
N LEU A 179 -0.54 -83.58 -6.95
CA LEU A 179 -0.95 -82.18 -7.05
C LEU A 179 -0.29 -81.26 -6.01
N GLU A 180 0.32 -81.83 -4.97
CA GLU A 180 0.90 -81.06 -3.85
C GLU A 180 1.93 -80.03 -4.33
N ASP A 181 2.86 -80.44 -5.19
CA ASP A 181 3.90 -79.56 -5.73
C ASP A 181 3.32 -78.46 -6.64
N GLU A 182 2.30 -78.80 -7.46
CA GLU A 182 1.64 -77.84 -8.36
C GLU A 182 0.94 -76.73 -7.57
N VAL A 183 0.19 -77.11 -6.52
CA VAL A 183 -0.49 -76.15 -5.64
C VAL A 183 0.52 -75.32 -4.85
N ALA A 184 1.63 -75.91 -4.39
CA ALA A 184 2.68 -75.20 -3.68
C ALA A 184 3.37 -74.14 -4.55
N GLU A 185 3.65 -74.44 -5.83
CA GLU A 185 4.21 -73.47 -6.76
C GLU A 185 3.20 -72.39 -7.14
N ALA A 186 1.92 -72.73 -7.33
CA ALA A 186 0.86 -71.75 -7.56
C ALA A 186 0.74 -70.77 -6.37
N ALA A 187 0.84 -71.25 -5.14
CA ALA A 187 0.82 -70.42 -3.94
C ALA A 187 2.01 -69.44 -3.88
N LYS A 188 3.22 -69.90 -4.23
CA LYS A 188 4.42 -69.02 -4.33
C LYS A 188 4.24 -67.97 -5.41
N ALA A 189 3.70 -68.33 -6.57
CA ALA A 189 3.47 -67.40 -7.68
C ALA A 189 2.40 -66.34 -7.36
N ALA A 190 1.38 -66.70 -6.56
CA ALA A 190 0.34 -65.78 -6.11
C ALA A 190 0.78 -64.83 -4.99
N GLN A 191 1.96 -65.06 -4.39
CA GLN A 191 2.49 -64.22 -3.33
C GLN A 191 2.79 -62.82 -3.88
N VAL A 192 2.04 -61.83 -3.40
CA VAL A 192 2.28 -60.41 -3.75
C VAL A 192 3.50 -59.86 -3.04
N SER A 193 4.24 -58.99 -3.74
CA SER A 193 5.45 -58.32 -3.23
C SER A 193 5.16 -57.51 -1.97
N ASP A 194 6.15 -57.50 -1.06
CA ASP A 194 6.19 -56.65 0.13
C ASP A 194 5.98 -55.17 -0.23
N PHE A 195 4.93 -54.57 0.36
CA PHE A 195 4.51 -53.17 0.20
C PHE A 195 5.33 -52.19 1.06
N SER A 196 6.51 -52.59 1.52
CA SER A 196 7.43 -51.73 2.26
C SER A 196 7.76 -50.45 1.48
N ILE A 197 7.66 -49.31 2.17
CA ILE A 197 7.85 -47.94 1.61
C ILE A 197 9.17 -47.80 0.82
N GLY A 198 10.24 -48.46 1.25
CA GLY A 198 11.55 -48.41 0.58
C GLY A 198 11.62 -49.09 -0.80
N LYS A 199 10.57 -49.83 -1.20
CA LYS A 199 10.46 -50.47 -2.52
C LYS A 199 9.66 -49.62 -3.52
N PHE A 200 8.98 -48.58 -3.05
CA PHE A 200 8.28 -47.64 -3.92
C PHE A 200 9.28 -46.68 -4.58
N ASN A 201 9.13 -46.48 -5.88
CA ASN A 201 9.77 -45.37 -6.60
C ASN A 201 9.08 -44.06 -6.20
N LEU A 202 9.27 -43.65 -4.95
CA LEU A 202 8.75 -42.39 -4.46
C LEU A 202 9.53 -41.26 -5.12
N PRO A 203 8.86 -40.16 -5.51
CA PRO A 203 9.56 -38.96 -5.94
C PRO A 203 10.52 -38.56 -4.83
N VAL A 204 11.81 -38.42 -5.17
CA VAL A 204 12.81 -37.88 -4.27
C VAL A 204 12.44 -36.43 -4.02
N VAL A 205 11.73 -36.17 -2.93
CA VAL A 205 11.64 -34.84 -2.35
C VAL A 205 13.03 -34.53 -1.81
N SER A 206 13.83 -33.77 -2.57
CA SER A 206 15.09 -33.26 -2.03
C SER A 206 14.76 -32.46 -0.78
N GLU A 207 15.53 -32.64 0.29
CA GLU A 207 15.40 -31.79 1.48
C GLU A 207 15.55 -30.30 1.11
N ASP A 208 16.23 -29.97 0.01
CA ASP A 208 16.31 -28.62 -0.57
C ASP A 208 14.98 -28.06 -1.11
N SER A 209 13.99 -28.92 -1.41
CA SER A 209 12.63 -28.48 -1.79
C SER A 209 11.77 -28.12 -0.57
N VAL A 210 12.22 -28.49 0.63
CA VAL A 210 11.62 -28.03 1.90
C VAL A 210 12.33 -26.73 2.26
N ALA A 211 11.61 -25.61 2.25
CA ALA A 211 12.17 -24.35 2.75
C ALA A 211 12.75 -24.60 4.15
N ARG A 212 14.06 -24.35 4.33
CA ARG A 212 14.73 -24.55 5.61
C ARG A 212 13.97 -23.76 6.67
N MET A 213 13.46 -24.49 7.65
CA MET A 213 12.76 -23.91 8.78
C MET A 213 13.76 -23.05 9.56
N GLU A 214 13.59 -21.73 9.56
CA GLU A 214 14.43 -20.83 10.35
C GLU A 214 14.25 -21.18 11.83
N ILE A 215 15.36 -21.44 12.52
CA ILE A 215 15.38 -21.78 13.95
C ILE A 215 15.88 -20.54 14.70
N ASP A 216 15.16 -20.13 15.75
CA ASP A 216 15.63 -19.09 16.65
C ASP A 216 16.86 -19.61 17.43
N PRO A 217 18.04 -19.00 17.28
CA PRO A 217 19.27 -19.49 17.89
C PRO A 217 19.26 -19.39 19.43
N SER A 218 18.38 -18.58 20.02
CA SER A 218 18.27 -18.45 21.48
C SER A 218 17.45 -19.55 22.13
N THR A 219 16.48 -20.10 21.40
CA THR A 219 15.55 -21.10 21.93
C THR A 219 15.71 -22.48 21.27
N SER A 220 16.42 -22.56 20.14
CA SER A 220 16.50 -23.76 19.29
C SER A 220 15.13 -24.25 18.80
N ILE A 221 14.13 -23.36 18.78
CA ILE A 221 12.76 -23.63 18.32
C ILE A 221 12.56 -22.96 16.95
N PRO A 222 11.83 -23.60 16.02
CA PRO A 222 11.44 -22.97 14.76
C PRO A 222 10.74 -21.63 14.95
N VAL A 223 11.13 -20.62 14.17
CA VAL A 223 10.52 -19.29 14.19
C VAL A 223 9.02 -19.42 13.93
N GLY A 224 8.20 -18.93 14.87
CA GLY A 224 6.75 -19.00 14.82
C GLY A 224 6.14 -20.26 15.49
N LEU A 225 6.94 -21.15 16.05
CA LEU A 225 6.47 -22.23 16.94
C LEU A 225 6.89 -21.97 18.38
N ASN A 226 6.15 -22.53 19.33
CA ASN A 226 6.51 -22.57 20.75
C ASN A 226 7.25 -23.89 21.08
N PRO A 227 7.72 -24.10 22.33
CA PRO A 227 8.49 -25.29 22.70
C PRO A 227 7.74 -26.62 22.53
N PHE A 228 6.41 -26.56 22.41
CA PHE A 228 5.53 -27.72 22.24
C PHE A 228 5.19 -27.97 20.76
N GLY A 229 5.77 -27.19 19.83
CA GLY A 229 5.56 -27.35 18.38
C GLY A 229 4.23 -26.81 17.87
N THR A 230 3.48 -26.04 18.68
CA THR A 230 2.30 -25.30 18.24
C THR A 230 2.68 -23.87 17.85
N ASN A 231 1.86 -23.20 17.05
CA ASN A 231 2.15 -21.81 16.64
C ASN A 231 2.33 -20.94 17.88
N ALA A 232 3.42 -20.18 17.94
CA ALA A 232 3.62 -19.18 18.99
C ALA A 232 2.46 -18.19 18.93
N GLU A 233 1.74 -18.03 20.03
CA GLU A 233 0.68 -17.04 20.14
C GLU A 233 1.29 -15.65 19.90
N GLU A 234 0.79 -14.94 18.89
CA GLU A 234 1.06 -13.51 18.74
C GLU A 234 0.58 -12.84 20.03
N LYS A 235 1.52 -12.44 20.89
CA LYS A 235 1.23 -11.56 22.03
C LYS A 235 0.71 -10.23 21.46
N GLY A 236 -0.59 -10.13 21.31
CA GLY A 236 -1.33 -8.97 20.86
C GLY A 236 -2.70 -8.95 21.53
N SER A 237 -2.70 -8.47 22.79
CA SER A 237 -3.81 -7.80 23.48
C SER A 237 -5.23 -8.31 23.21
N ASN A 238 -5.75 -9.14 24.11
CA ASN A 238 -7.12 -9.05 24.59
C ASN A 238 -7.17 -9.77 25.96
N GLU A 239 -6.78 -9.03 27.00
CA GLU A 239 -7.30 -9.29 28.34
C GLU A 239 -8.74 -8.74 28.35
N GLU A 240 -9.71 -9.57 27.96
CA GLU A 240 -11.08 -9.38 28.41
C GLU A 240 -11.24 -10.25 29.66
N GLU A 241 -11.22 -9.59 30.82
CA GLU A 241 -11.67 -10.16 32.10
C GLU A 241 -13.12 -10.62 31.95
N GLU A 242 -13.34 -11.93 31.80
CA GLU A 242 -14.62 -12.54 32.10
C GLU A 242 -14.85 -12.40 33.61
N LYS A 243 -15.75 -11.48 33.99
CA LYS A 243 -16.37 -11.49 35.31
C LYS A 243 -17.29 -12.69 35.39
N GLU A 244 -16.93 -13.66 36.22
CA GLU A 244 -17.83 -14.69 36.71
C GLU A 244 -18.92 -14.01 37.57
N ASP A 245 -20.17 -14.05 37.08
CA ASP A 245 -21.34 -13.78 37.91
C ASP A 245 -21.60 -15.02 38.78
N GLU A 246 -21.17 -14.97 40.05
CA GLU A 246 -21.63 -15.87 41.11
C GLU A 246 -23.11 -15.55 41.41
N GLU A 247 -24.03 -16.28 40.77
CA GLU A 247 -25.42 -16.31 41.21
C GLU A 247 -25.52 -17.17 42.47
N MET A 248 -25.56 -16.50 43.62
CA MET A 248 -25.82 -17.11 44.92
C MET A 248 -27.19 -17.79 44.93
N THR A 249 -27.17 -19.08 45.20
CA THR A 249 -28.28 -19.83 45.79
C THR A 249 -28.74 -19.14 47.06
N VAL A 250 -30.01 -18.74 47.13
CA VAL A 250 -30.69 -18.50 48.40
C VAL A 250 -31.89 -19.43 48.46
N GLU A 251 -31.73 -20.49 49.25
CA GLU A 251 -32.83 -21.27 49.81
C GLU A 251 -33.51 -20.42 50.90
N ASP A 252 -34.83 -20.28 50.80
CA ASP A 252 -35.81 -20.60 51.87
C ASP A 252 -37.24 -20.57 51.30
#